data_AF-A0A7V3XNR1-F1
#
_entry.id   AF-A0A7V3XNR1-F1
#
_cell.length_a   1.000
_cell.length_b   1.000
_cell.length_c   1.000
_cell.angle_alpha   90.00
_cell.angle_beta   90.00
_cell.angle_gamma   90.00
#
_symmetry.space_group_name_H-M   'P 1'
#
loop_
_entity.id
_entity.type
_entity.pdbx_description
1 polymer ?
#
loop_
_entity_poly.entity_id
_entity_poly.type
_entity_poly.pdbx_seq_one_letter_code
_entity_poly.pdbx_strand_id
1 'polypeptide(L)'
;MTPFSRQKIPIKCTKCGRVNLARRDYLKSLTHSYWCKHCKPRWKPKTFEDRLRLSLAHRKYNLDESFFEKIDNEEKAYWLGFLAGDGAITDENRLRLRLAINDKKHLQRFKKAIRWDGRDYLPKHQDALEVNFRSLKIIKDLAKYFVTSRKTYTVKFPDIPKSLERHFIRGKFDADGCINKTVRVNRGESGQIYVCHSGEFSIEGNKEFISALQNRLVELGLPRNSINYSGKKINRVRYGGINQLKTIYKYLYESATIFLERKKKVFENILKNYHCEVIKGQQKEFKIPKVILVK
;
A
#
# COMPACT_ATOMS: atom_id res chain seq x y z
N MET A 1 26.19 29.95 -33.01
CA MET A 1 26.17 29.80 -31.53
C MET A 1 27.59 30.01 -31.03
N THR A 2 27.89 31.16 -30.41
CA THR A 2 29.24 31.46 -29.93
C THR A 2 29.65 30.54 -28.79
N PRO A 3 30.89 30.03 -28.76
CA PRO A 3 31.35 29.13 -27.72
C PRO A 3 31.33 29.86 -26.38
N PHE A 4 30.65 29.27 -25.38
CA PHE A 4 30.62 29.79 -24.01
C PHE A 4 32.05 29.83 -23.46
N SER A 5 32.67 31.01 -23.51
CA SER A 5 33.97 31.28 -22.91
C SER A 5 33.94 30.90 -21.42
N ARG A 6 34.66 29.84 -21.05
CA ARG A 6 34.85 29.41 -19.65
C ARG A 6 35.77 30.37 -18.85
N GLN A 7 36.16 31.49 -19.44
CA GLN A 7 37.09 32.45 -18.84
C GLN A 7 36.47 33.07 -17.58
N LYS A 8 37.15 32.89 -16.45
CA LYS A 8 36.80 33.56 -15.19
C LYS A 8 37.53 34.89 -15.14
N ILE A 9 36.83 35.94 -14.74
CA ILE A 9 37.40 37.27 -14.49
C ILE A 9 37.29 37.64 -13.02
N PRO A 10 38.22 38.45 -12.48
CA PRO A 10 38.10 38.99 -11.14
C PRO A 10 36.92 39.96 -11.07
N ILE A 11 36.09 39.82 -10.03
CA ILE A 11 34.96 40.72 -9.74
C ILE A 11 34.85 40.95 -8.23
N LYS A 12 34.53 42.20 -7.86
CA LYS A 12 34.31 42.62 -6.47
C LYS A 12 32.87 42.32 -6.04
N CYS A 13 32.71 41.62 -4.92
CA CYS A 13 31.40 41.46 -4.28
C CYS A 13 30.86 42.82 -3.83
N THR A 14 29.65 43.18 -4.27
CA THR A 14 29.06 44.49 -3.89
C THR A 14 28.61 44.56 -2.44
N LYS A 15 28.54 43.43 -1.72
CA LYS A 15 28.18 43.40 -0.28
C LYS A 15 29.35 43.44 0.68
N CYS A 16 30.46 42.76 0.38
CA CYS A 16 31.59 42.64 1.32
C CYS A 16 32.93 43.08 0.74
N GLY A 17 32.96 43.59 -0.49
CA GLY A 17 34.17 44.08 -1.13
C GLY A 17 35.20 43.02 -1.53
N ARG A 18 34.99 41.73 -1.20
CA ARG A 18 35.94 40.65 -1.55
C ARG A 18 36.01 40.43 -3.06
N VAL A 19 37.22 40.33 -3.59
CA VAL A 19 37.49 39.97 -4.99
C VAL A 19 37.36 38.46 -5.16
N ASN A 20 36.59 38.03 -6.17
CA ASN A 20 36.36 36.61 -6.49
C ASN A 20 36.50 36.40 -8.00
N LEU A 21 36.78 35.16 -8.42
CA LEU A 21 36.77 34.78 -9.83
C LEU A 21 35.38 34.28 -10.24
N ALA A 22 34.75 34.96 -11.19
CA ALA A 22 33.44 34.59 -11.72
C ALA A 22 33.47 34.46 -13.24
N ARG A 23 32.68 33.54 -13.79
CA ARG A 23 32.60 33.36 -15.25
C ARG A 23 31.84 34.53 -15.89
N ARG A 24 32.28 34.99 -17.07
CA ARG A 24 31.65 36.13 -17.78
C ARG A 24 30.19 35.86 -18.15
N ASP A 25 29.85 34.64 -18.59
CA ASP A 25 28.49 34.22 -18.91
C ASP A 25 27.56 34.32 -17.69
N TYR A 26 28.03 33.86 -16.53
CA TYR A 26 27.33 33.99 -15.27
C TYR A 26 27.11 35.46 -14.87
N LEU A 27 28.10 36.33 -15.08
CA LEU A 27 27.96 37.75 -14.78
C LEU A 27 26.94 38.45 -15.69
N LYS A 28 26.90 38.08 -16.98
CA LYS A 28 25.91 38.60 -17.94
C LYS A 28 24.48 38.14 -17.64
N SER A 29 24.30 37.00 -16.98
CA SER A 29 22.96 36.49 -16.63
C SER A 29 22.41 37.06 -15.32
N LEU A 30 23.21 37.84 -14.57
CA LEU A 30 22.73 38.46 -13.34
C LEU A 30 21.81 39.63 -13.63
N THR A 31 20.62 39.61 -13.05
CA THR A 31 19.68 40.75 -13.00
C THR A 31 19.95 41.69 -11.83
N HIS A 32 21.01 41.44 -11.05
CA HIS A 32 21.40 42.18 -9.86
C HIS A 32 22.92 42.25 -9.74
N SER A 33 23.46 43.14 -8.90
CA SER A 33 24.91 43.23 -8.68
C SER A 33 25.51 41.94 -8.12
N TYR A 34 26.78 41.65 -8.42
CA TYR A 34 27.44 40.40 -8.01
C TYR A 34 27.63 40.29 -6.49
N TRP A 35 27.14 39.18 -5.91
CA TRP A 35 27.37 38.79 -4.51
C TRP A 35 28.17 37.50 -4.43
N CYS A 36 29.22 37.46 -3.59
CA CYS A 36 30.03 36.26 -3.36
C CYS A 36 29.25 35.19 -2.58
N LYS A 37 29.74 33.94 -2.57
CA LYS A 37 29.08 32.79 -1.92
C LYS A 37 28.75 33.01 -0.43
N HIS A 38 29.47 33.90 0.26
CA HIS A 38 29.24 34.22 1.67
C HIS A 38 28.19 35.32 1.87
N CYS A 39 27.99 36.18 0.88
CA CYS A 39 27.09 37.33 0.93
C CYS A 39 25.78 37.12 0.17
N LYS A 40 25.74 36.11 -0.71
CA LYS A 40 24.49 35.58 -1.22
C LYS A 40 23.60 35.25 -0.03
N PRO A 41 22.31 35.64 -0.05
CA PRO A 41 21.35 35.16 0.93
C PRO A 41 21.51 33.64 1.01
N ARG A 42 21.87 33.11 2.19
CA ARG A 42 21.67 31.69 2.42
C ARG A 42 20.18 31.49 2.24
N TRP A 43 19.78 30.74 1.23
CA TRP A 43 18.40 30.27 1.14
C TRP A 43 18.11 29.56 2.46
N LYS A 44 17.31 30.21 3.32
CA LYS A 44 16.83 29.53 4.51
C LYS A 44 15.98 28.36 4.00
N PRO A 45 16.26 27.12 4.44
CA PRO A 45 15.41 26.01 4.05
C PRO A 45 13.98 26.34 4.50
N LYS A 46 13.02 26.17 3.59
CA LYS A 46 11.60 26.39 3.87
C LYS A 46 11.17 25.55 5.06
N THR A 47 10.50 26.17 6.04
CA THR A 47 9.92 25.48 7.19
C THR A 47 8.80 24.53 6.75
N PHE A 48 8.26 23.74 7.69
CA PHE A 48 7.08 22.93 7.38
C PHE A 48 5.88 23.82 7.02
N GLU A 49 5.69 24.92 7.75
CA GLU A 49 4.62 25.89 7.55
C GLU A 49 4.73 26.56 6.17
N ASP A 50 5.94 26.95 5.76
CA ASP A 50 6.20 27.48 4.42
C ASP A 50 5.81 26.47 3.32
N ARG A 51 6.18 25.20 3.52
CA ARG A 51 5.88 24.13 2.56
C ARG A 51 4.38 23.84 2.52
N LEU A 52 3.71 23.83 3.66
CA LEU A 52 2.26 23.65 3.75
C LEU A 52 1.52 24.77 3.02
N ARG A 53 1.92 26.03 3.27
CA ARG A 53 1.35 27.20 2.58
C ARG A 53 1.52 27.12 1.07
N LEU A 54 2.70 26.72 0.59
CA LEU A 54 2.94 26.50 -0.84
C LEU A 54 2.14 25.32 -1.41
N SER A 55 1.97 24.24 -0.64
CA SER A 55 1.17 23.09 -1.05
C SER A 55 -0.31 23.47 -1.22
N LEU A 56 -0.83 24.37 -0.38
CA LEU A 56 -2.17 24.92 -0.50
C LEU A 56 -2.28 25.87 -1.70
N ALA A 57 -1.32 26.79 -1.86
CA ALA A 57 -1.32 27.76 -2.95
C ALA A 57 -1.24 27.13 -4.35
N HIS A 58 -0.57 25.97 -4.48
CA HIS A 58 -0.45 25.26 -5.76
C HIS A 58 -1.53 24.18 -5.94
N ARG A 59 -2.59 24.16 -5.12
CA ARG A 59 -3.66 23.17 -5.22
C ARG A 59 -4.56 23.45 -6.43
N LYS A 60 -4.70 22.44 -7.28
CA LYS A 60 -5.55 22.50 -8.49
C LYS A 60 -6.95 21.90 -8.29
N TYR A 61 -7.09 20.96 -7.38
CA TYR A 61 -8.27 20.12 -7.20
C TYR A 61 -8.73 20.20 -5.75
N ASN A 62 -10.04 20.14 -5.52
CA ASN A 62 -10.60 20.01 -4.18
C ASN A 62 -10.13 18.70 -3.54
N LEU A 63 -9.98 18.73 -2.22
CA LEU A 63 -9.48 17.61 -1.43
C LEU A 63 -9.79 17.89 0.05
N ASP A 64 -10.46 16.96 0.71
CA ASP A 64 -10.60 16.99 2.17
C ASP A 64 -9.30 16.51 2.82
N GLU A 65 -8.46 17.46 3.23
CA GLU A 65 -7.21 17.15 3.92
C GLU A 65 -7.39 16.72 5.37
N SER A 66 -8.57 16.90 5.95
CA SER A 66 -8.87 16.50 7.33
C SER A 66 -9.22 15.02 7.45
N PHE A 67 -9.44 14.33 6.32
CA PHE A 67 -9.95 12.96 6.26
C PHE A 67 -9.14 11.97 7.13
N PHE A 68 -7.81 12.10 7.16
CA PHE A 68 -6.91 11.25 7.94
C PHE A 68 -6.45 11.86 9.26
N GLU A 69 -6.94 13.04 9.67
CA GLU A 69 -6.53 13.67 10.95
C GLU A 69 -6.82 12.77 12.15
N LYS A 70 -7.98 12.11 12.12
CA LYS A 70 -8.47 11.19 13.14
C LYS A 70 -9.24 10.05 12.49
N ILE A 71 -8.84 8.82 12.81
CA ILE A 71 -9.54 7.60 12.41
C ILE A 71 -10.64 7.30 13.44
N ASP A 72 -11.86 7.76 13.14
CA ASP A 72 -13.02 7.70 14.04
C ASP A 72 -14.21 6.93 13.48
N ASN A 73 -14.10 6.39 12.26
CA ASN A 73 -15.17 5.62 11.62
C ASN A 73 -14.63 4.52 10.70
N GLU A 74 -15.55 3.66 10.24
CA GLU A 74 -15.28 2.54 9.34
C GLU A 74 -14.56 2.96 8.05
N GLU A 75 -15.05 4.00 7.37
CA GLU A 75 -14.55 4.40 6.05
C GLU A 75 -13.10 4.89 6.13
N LYS A 76 -12.77 5.71 7.13
CA LYS A 76 -11.41 6.20 7.37
C LYS A 76 -10.45 5.07 7.73
N ALA A 77 -10.87 4.17 8.63
CA ALA A 77 -10.04 3.02 9.04
C ALA A 77 -9.79 2.07 7.86
N TYR A 78 -10.82 1.82 7.05
CA TYR A 78 -10.71 1.02 5.83
C TYR A 78 -9.69 1.63 4.85
N TRP A 79 -9.82 2.92 4.51
CA TRP A 79 -8.90 3.55 3.56
C TRP A 79 -7.48 3.66 4.10
N LEU A 80 -7.30 3.86 5.41
CA LEU A 80 -5.98 3.79 6.03
C LEU A 80 -5.33 2.42 5.80
N GLY A 81 -6.07 1.34 6.03
CA GLY A 81 -5.59 -0.03 5.77
C GLY A 81 -5.30 -0.28 4.29
N PHE A 82 -6.18 0.19 3.41
CA PHE A 82 -6.01 0.05 1.96
C PHE A 82 -4.75 0.77 1.48
N LEU A 83 -4.52 2.00 1.95
CA LEU A 83 -3.30 2.77 1.64
C LEU A 83 -2.04 2.15 2.26
N ALA A 84 -2.14 1.47 3.39
CA ALA A 84 -1.04 0.70 3.97
C ALA A 84 -0.62 -0.50 3.09
N GLY A 85 -1.52 -1.00 2.23
CA GLY A 85 -1.21 -1.97 1.17
C GLY A 85 -0.76 -1.32 -0.12
N ASP A 86 -1.69 -0.72 -0.87
CA ASP A 86 -1.48 -0.30 -2.26
C ASP A 86 -1.15 1.19 -2.42
N GLY A 87 -1.28 2.00 -1.36
CA GLY A 87 -0.97 3.43 -1.40
C GLY A 87 0.52 3.72 -1.49
N ALA A 88 0.96 4.65 -2.33
CA ALA A 88 2.37 5.03 -2.45
C ALA A 88 2.57 6.51 -2.15
N ILE A 89 3.48 6.82 -1.22
CA ILE A 89 3.92 8.19 -0.93
C ILE A 89 5.27 8.42 -1.64
N THR A 90 5.34 9.43 -2.50
CA THR A 90 6.56 9.81 -3.23
C THR A 90 7.38 10.85 -2.47
N ASP A 91 8.65 10.99 -2.83
CA ASP A 91 9.57 11.96 -2.22
C ASP A 91 9.11 13.42 -2.46
N GLU A 92 8.31 13.67 -3.51
CA GLU A 92 7.68 14.98 -3.77
C GLU A 92 6.41 15.23 -2.92
N ASN A 93 6.15 14.39 -1.92
CA ASN A 93 4.97 14.42 -1.07
C ASN A 93 3.66 14.25 -1.87
N ARG A 94 3.65 13.27 -2.77
CA ARG A 94 2.44 12.88 -3.49
C ARG A 94 1.91 11.57 -2.95
N LEU A 95 0.61 11.51 -2.67
CA LEU A 95 -0.09 10.26 -2.43
C LEU A 95 -0.58 9.73 -3.77
N ARG A 96 -0.25 8.48 -4.07
CA ARG A 96 -0.71 7.73 -5.23
C ARG A 96 -1.48 6.51 -4.80
N LEU A 97 -2.65 6.30 -5.38
CA LEU A 97 -3.38 5.05 -5.31
C LEU A 97 -3.67 4.61 -6.74
N ARG A 98 -3.05 3.50 -7.15
CA ARG A 98 -3.22 2.92 -8.48
C ARG A 98 -3.93 1.59 -8.35
N LEU A 99 -5.02 1.42 -9.10
CA LEU A 99 -5.83 0.21 -9.12
C LEU A 99 -6.06 -0.26 -10.55
N ALA A 100 -6.30 -1.55 -10.74
CA ALA A 100 -6.67 -2.10 -12.05
C ALA A 100 -8.00 -1.47 -12.54
N ILE A 101 -8.20 -1.41 -13.86
CA ILE A 101 -9.44 -0.87 -14.45
C ILE A 101 -10.69 -1.58 -13.90
N ASN A 102 -10.61 -2.88 -13.63
CA ASN A 102 -11.71 -3.65 -13.05
C ASN A 102 -12.13 -3.16 -11.66
N ASP A 103 -11.22 -2.49 -10.94
CA ASP A 103 -11.44 -1.92 -9.62
C ASP A 103 -11.74 -0.39 -9.70
N LYS A 104 -12.10 0.14 -10.89
CA LYS A 104 -12.44 1.55 -11.11
C LYS A 104 -13.48 2.07 -10.11
N LYS A 105 -14.54 1.30 -9.86
CA LYS A 105 -15.59 1.68 -8.91
C LYS A 105 -15.02 1.90 -7.51
N HIS A 106 -14.08 1.04 -7.10
CA HIS A 106 -13.41 1.17 -5.81
C HIS A 106 -12.55 2.43 -5.74
N LEU A 107 -11.82 2.74 -6.82
CA LEU A 107 -11.07 4.00 -6.91
C LEU A 107 -11.99 5.23 -6.82
N GLN A 108 -13.17 5.21 -7.47
CA GLN A 108 -14.15 6.31 -7.34
C GLN A 108 -14.69 6.46 -5.92
N ARG A 109 -14.88 5.35 -5.18
CA ARG A 109 -15.24 5.40 -3.75
C ARG A 109 -14.17 6.11 -2.94
N PHE A 110 -12.88 5.84 -3.20
CA PHE A 110 -11.79 6.56 -2.55
C PHE A 110 -11.87 8.06 -2.83
N LYS A 111 -12.01 8.45 -4.10
CA LYS A 111 -12.13 9.85 -4.52
C LYS A 111 -13.28 10.56 -3.79
N LYS A 112 -14.44 9.91 -3.69
CA LYS A 112 -15.60 10.44 -2.98
C LYS A 112 -15.32 10.62 -1.48
N ALA A 113 -14.68 9.62 -0.85
CA ALA A 113 -14.36 9.66 0.58
C ALA A 113 -13.48 10.87 0.93
N ILE A 114 -12.44 11.13 0.14
CA ILE A 114 -11.53 12.28 0.35
C ILE A 114 -11.99 13.56 -0.36
N ARG A 115 -13.21 13.59 -0.91
CA ARG A 115 -13.77 14.73 -1.69
C ARG A 115 -12.82 15.26 -2.77
N TRP A 116 -12.15 14.36 -3.47
CA TRP A 116 -11.21 14.71 -4.53
C TRP A 116 -11.88 14.75 -5.90
N ASP A 117 -11.86 15.92 -6.54
CA ASP A 117 -12.48 16.20 -7.84
C ASP A 117 -11.50 16.14 -9.02
N GLY A 118 -10.28 15.67 -8.79
CA GLY A 118 -9.29 15.52 -9.85
C GLY A 118 -9.65 14.45 -10.86
N ARG A 119 -9.03 14.58 -12.05
CA ARG A 119 -9.17 13.62 -13.14
C ARG A 119 -8.36 12.36 -12.85
N ASP A 120 -8.91 11.22 -13.21
CA ASP A 120 -8.20 9.94 -13.17
C ASP A 120 -7.01 10.00 -14.13
N TYR A 121 -5.85 9.55 -13.68
CA TYR A 121 -4.72 9.35 -14.58
C TYR A 121 -4.76 7.93 -15.15
N LEU A 122 -4.76 7.84 -16.48
CA LEU A 122 -4.59 6.59 -17.24
C LEU A 122 -3.11 6.53 -17.68
N PRO A 123 -2.28 5.68 -17.05
CA PRO A 123 -0.92 5.46 -17.53
C PRO A 123 -0.96 4.88 -18.95
N LYS A 124 -0.14 5.42 -19.86
CA LYS A 124 -0.01 4.84 -21.22
C LYS A 124 0.44 3.37 -21.10
N HIS A 125 -0.24 2.48 -21.82
CA HIS A 125 0.04 1.03 -21.88
C HIS A 125 -0.23 0.24 -20.59
N GLN A 126 -1.14 0.71 -19.72
CA GLN A 126 -1.55 -0.05 -18.53
C GLN A 126 -3.07 -0.03 -18.36
N ASP A 127 -3.65 -1.18 -18.07
CA ASP A 127 -5.05 -1.32 -17.68
C ASP A 127 -5.27 -0.92 -16.21
N ALA A 128 -4.86 0.31 -15.87
CA ALA A 128 -4.94 0.84 -14.53
C ALA A 128 -5.41 2.30 -14.48
N LEU A 129 -6.01 2.67 -13.36
CA LEU A 129 -6.41 4.04 -13.02
C LEU A 129 -5.65 4.49 -11.79
N GLU A 130 -5.26 5.75 -11.76
CA GLU A 130 -4.49 6.32 -10.65
C GLU A 130 -5.11 7.62 -10.14
N VAL A 131 -5.27 7.70 -8.81
CA VAL A 131 -5.43 8.94 -8.07
C VAL A 131 -4.05 9.40 -7.63
N ASN A 132 -3.68 10.64 -7.95
CA ASN A 132 -2.35 11.16 -7.66
C ASN A 132 -2.39 12.66 -7.35
N PHE A 133 -2.25 13.00 -6.08
CA PHE A 133 -2.30 14.38 -5.60
C PHE A 133 -1.22 14.68 -4.57
N ARG A 134 -0.95 15.98 -4.39
CA ARG A 134 0.01 16.48 -3.40
C ARG A 134 -0.75 17.06 -2.20
N SER A 135 -0.50 16.52 -1.02
CA SER A 135 -1.02 17.05 0.25
C SER A 135 -0.05 16.72 1.37
N LEU A 136 0.65 17.75 1.86
CA LEU A 136 1.55 17.60 3.00
C LEU A 136 0.80 17.24 4.29
N LYS A 137 -0.44 17.72 4.43
CA LYS A 137 -1.30 17.46 5.58
C LYS A 137 -1.70 15.99 5.65
N ILE A 138 -2.30 15.45 4.57
CA ILE A 138 -2.65 14.02 4.50
C ILE A 138 -1.42 13.14 4.71
N ILE A 139 -0.28 13.47 4.11
CA ILE A 139 0.94 12.67 4.28
C ILE A 139 1.44 12.70 5.73
N LYS A 140 1.41 13.86 6.39
CA LYS A 140 1.74 13.97 7.81
C LYS A 140 0.77 13.17 8.67
N ASP A 141 -0.52 13.20 8.35
CA ASP A 141 -1.55 12.47 9.08
C ASP A 141 -1.43 10.95 8.89
N LEU A 142 -1.19 10.47 7.67
CA LEU A 142 -0.88 9.06 7.37
C LEU A 142 0.37 8.58 8.10
N ALA A 143 1.40 9.44 8.21
CA ALA A 143 2.63 9.10 8.91
C ALA A 143 2.41 8.88 10.42
N LYS A 144 1.43 9.54 11.06
CA LYS A 144 1.04 9.28 12.46
C LYS A 144 0.58 7.83 12.66
N TYR A 145 0.00 7.24 11.62
CA TYR A 145 -0.49 5.87 11.59
C TYR A 145 0.48 4.89 10.89
N PHE A 146 1.76 5.25 10.82
CA PHE A 146 2.83 4.44 10.24
C PHE A 146 2.69 4.12 8.74
N VAL A 147 1.86 4.87 8.01
CA VAL A 147 1.78 4.79 6.54
C VAL A 147 2.70 5.84 5.94
N THR A 148 3.94 5.43 5.64
CA THR A 148 5.03 6.30 5.17
C THR A 148 5.55 5.89 3.78
N SER A 149 6.51 6.65 3.23
CA SER A 149 7.24 6.18 2.04
C SER A 149 8.04 4.91 2.37
N ARG A 150 8.25 4.03 1.39
CA ARG A 150 8.91 2.71 1.58
C ARG A 150 8.28 1.83 2.67
N LYS A 151 6.95 2.00 2.88
CA LYS A 151 6.12 1.31 3.88
C LYS A 151 6.29 -0.19 3.99
N THR A 152 6.68 -0.90 2.92
CA THR A 152 6.96 -2.35 2.95
C THR A 152 7.88 -2.73 4.12
N TYR A 153 8.80 -1.84 4.52
CA TYR A 153 9.75 -2.10 5.61
C TYR A 153 9.42 -1.40 6.93
N THR A 154 8.51 -0.41 6.92
CA THR A 154 8.27 0.48 8.07
C THR A 154 6.83 0.47 8.57
N VAL A 155 5.90 -0.19 7.87
CA VAL A 155 4.49 -0.25 8.28
C VAL A 155 4.35 -0.94 9.63
N LYS A 156 3.60 -0.33 10.54
CA LYS A 156 3.24 -0.93 11.81
C LYS A 156 1.73 -1.03 11.90
N PHE A 157 1.24 -1.82 12.86
CA PHE A 157 -0.18 -1.79 13.17
C PHE A 157 -0.50 -0.41 13.76
N PRO A 158 -1.49 0.33 13.23
CA PRO A 158 -1.74 1.70 13.66
C PRO A 158 -2.39 1.73 15.04
N ASP A 159 -2.11 2.78 15.80
CA ASP A 159 -2.81 3.07 17.04
C ASP A 159 -4.17 3.72 16.73
N ILE A 160 -5.21 2.91 16.69
CA ILE A 160 -6.60 3.28 16.40
C ILE A 160 -7.54 2.58 17.38
N PRO A 161 -8.77 3.09 17.60
CA PRO A 161 -9.74 2.43 18.48
C PRO A 161 -9.93 0.94 18.14
N LYS A 162 -9.98 0.07 19.16
CA LYS A 162 -10.10 -1.40 18.99
C LYS A 162 -11.29 -1.81 18.10
N SER A 163 -12.40 -1.08 18.19
CA SER A 163 -13.59 -1.28 17.35
C SER A 163 -13.37 -1.03 15.86
N LEU A 164 -12.34 -0.25 15.49
CA LEU A 164 -12.01 0.10 14.11
C LEU A 164 -10.90 -0.77 13.51
N GLU A 165 -10.18 -1.55 14.33
CA GLU A 165 -9.10 -2.43 13.85
C GLU A 165 -9.57 -3.39 12.75
N ARG A 166 -10.79 -3.94 12.89
CA ARG A 166 -11.38 -4.84 11.86
C ARG A 166 -11.49 -4.18 10.49
N HIS A 167 -11.80 -2.88 10.45
CA HIS A 167 -11.96 -2.12 9.21
C HIS A 167 -10.60 -1.80 8.58
N PHE A 168 -9.61 -1.48 9.39
CA PHE A 168 -8.22 -1.35 8.93
C PHE A 168 -7.68 -2.68 8.37
N ILE A 169 -7.87 -3.80 9.08
CA ILE A 169 -7.43 -5.12 8.62
C ILE A 169 -8.15 -5.47 7.30
N ARG A 170 -9.45 -5.19 7.18
CA ARG A 170 -10.18 -5.37 5.92
C ARG A 170 -9.59 -4.54 4.80
N GLY A 171 -9.31 -3.25 5.01
CA GLY A 171 -8.66 -2.41 4.00
C GLY A 171 -7.31 -2.96 3.56
N LYS A 172 -6.47 -3.38 4.51
CA LYS A 172 -5.16 -3.98 4.21
C LYS A 172 -5.29 -5.30 3.46
N PHE A 173 -6.25 -6.15 3.84
CA PHE A 173 -6.60 -7.36 3.10
C PHE A 173 -7.07 -7.03 1.69
N ASP A 174 -7.92 -6.01 1.54
CA ASP A 174 -8.51 -5.67 0.25
C ASP A 174 -7.51 -5.10 -0.75
N ALA A 175 -6.49 -4.40 -0.26
CA ALA A 175 -5.31 -4.02 -1.04
C ALA A 175 -4.41 -5.24 -1.32
N ASP A 176 -3.74 -5.76 -0.30
CA ASP A 176 -2.53 -6.60 -0.43
C ASP A 176 -2.75 -8.06 0.01
N GLY A 177 -3.94 -8.39 0.52
CA GLY A 177 -4.30 -9.75 0.90
C GLY A 177 -4.61 -10.66 -0.28
N CYS A 178 -4.61 -11.96 -0.05
CA CYS A 178 -4.92 -12.97 -1.05
C CYS A 178 -5.94 -13.97 -0.50
N ILE A 179 -6.93 -14.31 -1.32
CA ILE A 179 -7.89 -15.38 -1.06
C ILE A 179 -7.98 -16.26 -2.30
N ASN A 180 -7.59 -17.53 -2.17
CA ASN A 180 -7.57 -18.49 -3.27
C ASN A 180 -8.35 -19.74 -2.92
N LYS A 181 -8.93 -20.40 -3.92
CA LYS A 181 -9.43 -21.77 -3.79
C LYS A 181 -8.25 -22.71 -3.59
N THR A 182 -8.39 -23.68 -2.69
CA THR A 182 -7.37 -24.70 -2.43
C THR A 182 -8.02 -26.05 -2.27
N VAL A 183 -7.31 -27.11 -2.66
CA VAL A 183 -7.72 -28.50 -2.41
C VAL A 183 -6.71 -29.09 -1.43
N ARG A 184 -7.20 -29.63 -0.32
CA ARG A 184 -6.38 -30.30 0.69
C ARG A 184 -6.65 -31.79 0.63
N VAL A 185 -5.59 -32.56 0.49
CA VAL A 185 -5.66 -34.02 0.49
C VAL A 185 -5.01 -34.52 1.77
N ASN A 186 -5.79 -35.20 2.61
CA ASN A 186 -5.32 -35.79 3.86
C ASN A 186 -5.56 -37.30 3.84
N ARG A 187 -4.67 -38.06 4.47
CA ARG A 187 -4.84 -39.50 4.65
C ARG A 187 -5.31 -39.76 6.07
N GLY A 188 -6.43 -40.47 6.21
CA GLY A 188 -6.90 -40.97 7.49
C GLY A 188 -6.08 -42.17 7.97
N GLU A 189 -6.13 -42.43 9.26
CA GLU A 189 -5.41 -43.53 9.92
C GLU A 189 -5.77 -44.90 9.32
N SER A 190 -7.05 -45.11 8.97
CA SER A 190 -7.56 -46.29 8.29
C SER A 190 -7.40 -46.28 6.76
N GLY A 191 -6.51 -45.43 6.23
CA GLY A 191 -6.15 -45.39 4.81
C GLY A 191 -7.14 -44.70 3.88
N GLN A 192 -8.22 -44.08 4.39
CA GLN A 192 -9.09 -43.24 3.56
C GLN A 192 -8.35 -41.98 3.10
N ILE A 193 -8.67 -41.50 1.90
CA ILE A 193 -8.17 -40.22 1.40
C ILE A 193 -9.31 -39.20 1.48
N TYR A 194 -9.10 -38.12 2.21
CA TYR A 194 -10.02 -36.99 2.32
C TYR A 194 -9.58 -35.90 1.37
N VAL A 195 -10.42 -35.55 0.39
CA VAL A 195 -10.19 -34.45 -0.55
C VAL A 195 -11.13 -33.31 -0.19
N CYS A 196 -10.58 -32.24 0.39
CA CYS A 196 -11.34 -31.10 0.85
C CYS A 196 -11.11 -29.88 -0.04
N HIS A 197 -12.16 -29.46 -0.75
CA HIS A 197 -12.19 -28.23 -1.54
C HIS A 197 -12.52 -27.05 -0.62
N SER A 198 -11.54 -26.18 -0.37
CA SER A 198 -11.64 -25.04 0.53
C SER A 198 -10.94 -23.82 -0.06
N GLY A 199 -10.39 -22.96 0.80
CA GLY A 199 -9.55 -21.85 0.40
C GLY A 199 -8.42 -21.58 1.38
N GLU A 200 -7.56 -20.66 0.97
CA GLU A 200 -6.51 -20.09 1.79
C GLU A 200 -6.60 -18.56 1.73
N PHE A 201 -6.71 -17.97 2.92
CA PHE A 201 -6.60 -16.55 3.18
C PHE A 201 -5.17 -16.22 3.59
N SER A 202 -4.63 -15.11 3.08
CA SER A 202 -3.35 -14.60 3.56
C SER A 202 -3.23 -13.09 3.47
N ILE A 203 -2.39 -12.52 4.34
CA ILE A 203 -1.96 -11.13 4.32
C ILE A 203 -0.43 -11.10 4.45
N GLU A 204 0.22 -10.24 3.67
CA GLU A 204 1.66 -10.00 3.71
C GLU A 204 2.01 -8.68 4.40
N GLY A 205 3.22 -8.65 4.97
CA GLY A 205 3.76 -7.48 5.65
C GLY A 205 5.11 -7.76 6.28
N ASN A 206 5.71 -6.74 6.90
CA ASN A 206 6.94 -6.96 7.66
C ASN A 206 6.65 -7.74 8.96
N LYS A 207 7.71 -8.15 9.66
CA LYS A 207 7.63 -8.99 10.86
C LYS A 207 6.78 -8.36 11.96
N GLU A 208 6.98 -7.08 12.24
CA GLU A 208 6.27 -6.36 13.31
C GLU A 208 4.76 -6.32 13.04
N PHE A 209 4.38 -5.92 11.82
CA PHE A 209 2.98 -5.88 11.39
C PHE A 209 2.31 -7.25 11.44
N ILE A 210 2.95 -8.28 10.87
CA ILE A 210 2.38 -9.64 10.80
C ILE A 210 2.24 -10.26 12.19
N SER A 211 3.16 -9.95 13.11
CA SER A 211 3.09 -10.45 14.49
C SER A 211 1.91 -9.84 15.25
N ALA A 212 1.71 -8.53 15.11
CA ALA A 212 0.55 -7.82 15.68
C ALA A 212 -0.77 -8.33 15.08
N LEU A 213 -0.84 -8.46 13.74
CA LEU A 213 -2.00 -9.00 13.04
C LEU A 213 -2.33 -10.42 13.50
N GLN A 214 -1.32 -11.30 13.64
CA GLN A 214 -1.53 -12.65 14.14
C GLN A 214 -2.11 -12.65 15.55
N ASN A 215 -1.63 -11.80 16.45
CA ASN A 215 -2.17 -11.71 17.80
C ASN A 215 -3.66 -11.33 17.77
N ARG A 216 -4.07 -10.36 16.93
CA ARG A 216 -5.49 -10.01 16.76
C ARG A 216 -6.32 -11.16 16.20
N LEU A 217 -5.79 -11.91 15.24
CA LEU A 217 -6.49 -13.08 14.70
C LEU A 217 -6.63 -14.19 15.76
N VAL A 218 -5.62 -14.40 16.59
CA VAL A 218 -5.68 -15.35 17.71
C VAL A 218 -6.68 -14.91 18.78
N GLU A 219 -6.79 -13.61 19.09
CA GLU A 219 -7.84 -13.06 19.97
C GLU A 219 -9.27 -13.38 19.45
N LEU A 220 -9.44 -13.64 18.14
CA LEU A 220 -10.71 -14.07 17.54
C LEU A 220 -10.95 -15.59 17.63
N GLY A 221 -10.06 -16.34 18.28
CA GLY A 221 -10.13 -17.80 18.37
C GLY A 221 -9.52 -18.56 17.18
N LEU A 222 -8.74 -17.88 16.32
CA LEU A 222 -8.00 -18.57 15.26
C LEU A 222 -6.73 -19.24 15.83
N PRO A 223 -6.32 -20.40 15.31
CA PRO A 223 -5.12 -21.07 15.79
C PRO A 223 -3.86 -20.23 15.52
N ARG A 224 -2.85 -20.35 16.38
CA ARG A 224 -1.56 -19.70 16.15
C ARG A 224 -0.74 -20.52 15.15
N ASN A 225 -0.73 -20.09 13.89
CA ASN A 225 0.04 -20.75 12.83
C ASN A 225 1.51 -20.31 12.85
N SER A 226 2.40 -21.15 12.31
CA SER A 226 3.79 -20.74 12.06
C SER A 226 3.82 -19.59 11.05
N ILE A 227 4.55 -18.52 11.36
CA ILE A 227 4.84 -17.46 10.40
C ILE A 227 6.02 -17.96 9.56
N ASN A 228 5.81 -18.16 8.26
CA ASN A 228 6.91 -18.50 7.35
C ASN A 228 7.84 -17.30 7.19
N TYR A 229 8.93 -17.28 7.96
CA TYR A 229 10.06 -16.39 7.75
C TYR A 229 10.89 -16.94 6.60
N SER A 230 10.52 -16.65 5.35
CA SER A 230 11.20 -17.20 4.17
C SER A 230 12.61 -16.59 3.93
N GLY A 231 13.32 -16.17 4.97
CA GLY A 231 14.58 -15.40 4.87
C GLY A 231 14.44 -14.02 4.20
N LYS A 232 13.22 -13.65 3.78
CA LYS A 232 12.90 -12.39 3.11
C LYS A 232 12.37 -11.38 4.13
N LYS A 233 12.52 -10.09 3.83
CA LYS A 233 11.98 -8.98 4.65
C LYS A 233 10.44 -8.94 4.73
N ILE A 234 9.77 -9.79 3.94
CA ILE A 234 8.31 -9.90 3.86
C ILE A 234 7.90 -11.23 4.48
N ASN A 235 6.96 -11.15 5.41
CA ASN A 235 6.35 -12.27 6.11
C ASN A 235 4.88 -12.36 5.72
N ARG A 236 4.27 -13.52 5.97
CA ARG A 236 2.89 -13.77 5.62
C ARG A 236 2.18 -14.54 6.73
N VAL A 237 0.98 -14.10 7.09
CA VAL A 237 0.04 -14.91 7.87
C VAL A 237 -0.85 -15.68 6.90
N ARG A 238 -1.05 -16.98 7.14
CA ARG A 238 -1.91 -17.83 6.31
C ARG A 238 -2.91 -18.56 7.18
N TYR A 239 -4.15 -18.59 6.73
CA TYR A 239 -5.23 -19.37 7.32
C TYR A 239 -5.99 -20.06 6.22
N GLY A 240 -6.21 -21.36 6.36
CA GLY A 240 -7.11 -22.07 5.48
C GLY A 240 -7.80 -23.20 6.21
N GLY A 241 -8.80 -23.78 5.58
CA GLY A 241 -9.81 -24.57 6.27
C GLY A 241 -11.05 -23.72 6.51
N ILE A 242 -12.22 -24.34 6.33
CA ILE A 242 -13.48 -23.62 6.22
C ILE A 242 -13.86 -22.86 7.49
N ASN A 243 -13.57 -23.43 8.66
CA ASN A 243 -13.95 -22.81 9.94
C ASN A 243 -13.16 -21.52 10.17
N GLN A 244 -11.85 -21.54 9.90
CA GLN A 244 -11.01 -20.34 9.99
C GLN A 244 -11.49 -19.28 8.99
N LEU A 245 -11.80 -19.68 7.75
CA LEU A 245 -12.31 -18.78 6.72
C LEU A 245 -13.67 -18.17 7.07
N LYS A 246 -14.59 -18.93 7.68
CA LYS A 246 -15.88 -18.42 8.16
C LYS A 246 -15.69 -17.35 9.24
N THR A 247 -14.83 -17.61 10.22
CA THR A 247 -14.50 -16.65 11.28
C THR A 247 -13.89 -15.36 10.72
N ILE A 248 -12.91 -15.48 9.81
CA ILE A 248 -12.27 -14.33 9.16
C ILE A 248 -13.28 -13.56 8.30
N TYR A 249 -14.10 -14.24 7.51
CA TYR A 249 -15.11 -13.58 6.67
C TYR A 249 -16.09 -12.77 7.53
N LYS A 250 -16.61 -13.36 8.61
CA LYS A 250 -17.50 -12.68 9.55
C LYS A 250 -16.82 -11.44 10.13
N TYR A 251 -15.60 -11.59 10.65
CA TYR A 251 -14.85 -10.48 11.25
C TYR A 251 -14.61 -9.30 10.29
N LEU A 252 -14.30 -9.59 9.02
CA LEU A 252 -14.02 -8.55 8.03
C LEU A 252 -15.29 -7.95 7.44
N TYR A 253 -16.25 -8.77 7.02
CA TYR A 253 -17.34 -8.36 6.12
C TYR A 253 -18.71 -8.23 6.77
N GLU A 254 -18.91 -8.71 8.00
CA GLU A 254 -20.20 -8.57 8.69
C GLU A 254 -20.52 -7.09 8.91
N SER A 255 -21.69 -6.67 8.41
CA SER A 255 -22.17 -5.28 8.43
C SER A 255 -21.21 -4.26 7.78
N ALA A 256 -20.27 -4.71 6.94
CA ALA A 256 -19.33 -3.82 6.27
C ALA A 256 -20.01 -2.98 5.19
N THR A 257 -19.84 -1.67 5.23
CA THR A 257 -20.36 -0.75 4.20
C THR A 257 -19.36 -0.52 3.07
N ILE A 258 -18.07 -0.80 3.31
CA ILE A 258 -16.98 -0.60 2.35
C ILE A 258 -16.03 -1.78 2.27
N PHE A 259 -15.75 -2.22 1.05
CA PHE A 259 -14.88 -3.36 0.73
C PHE A 259 -14.59 -3.39 -0.77
N LEU A 260 -13.60 -4.19 -1.17
CA LEU A 260 -13.29 -4.48 -2.57
C LEU A 260 -14.13 -5.66 -3.08
N GLU A 261 -15.04 -5.38 -4.02
CA GLU A 261 -16.08 -6.31 -4.45
C GLU A 261 -15.53 -7.63 -5.00
N ARG A 262 -14.41 -7.59 -5.75
CA ARG A 262 -13.81 -8.80 -6.33
C ARG A 262 -13.33 -9.79 -5.27
N LYS A 263 -12.71 -9.31 -4.17
CA LYS A 263 -12.16 -10.19 -3.13
C LYS A 263 -13.27 -10.78 -2.28
N LYS A 264 -14.28 -9.97 -1.93
CA LYS A 264 -15.48 -10.44 -1.23
C LYS A 264 -16.18 -11.57 -2.01
N LYS A 265 -16.40 -11.39 -3.33
CA LYS A 265 -17.00 -12.41 -4.21
C LYS A 265 -16.22 -13.72 -4.22
N VAL A 266 -14.89 -13.67 -4.32
CA VAL A 266 -14.06 -14.89 -4.28
C VAL A 266 -14.19 -15.58 -2.92
N PHE A 267 -14.19 -14.82 -1.83
CA PHE A 267 -14.35 -15.33 -0.49
C PHE A 267 -15.71 -16.05 -0.32
N GLU A 268 -16.81 -15.39 -0.70
CA GLU A 268 -18.17 -15.96 -0.64
C GLU A 268 -18.29 -17.23 -1.49
N ASN A 269 -17.68 -17.24 -2.68
CA ASN A 269 -17.68 -18.39 -3.56
C ASN A 269 -16.98 -19.61 -2.93
N ILE A 270 -15.89 -19.39 -2.18
CA ILE A 270 -15.22 -20.45 -1.44
C ILE A 270 -16.10 -20.98 -0.32
N LEU A 271 -16.76 -20.07 0.43
CA LEU A 271 -17.64 -20.47 1.53
C LEU A 271 -18.86 -21.26 1.05
N LYS A 272 -19.43 -20.90 -0.11
CA LYS A 272 -20.61 -21.55 -0.69
C LYS A 272 -20.31 -22.93 -1.26
N ASN A 273 -19.15 -23.12 -1.90
CA ASN A 273 -18.83 -24.37 -2.61
C ASN A 273 -17.87 -25.28 -1.84
N TYR A 274 -17.68 -25.02 -0.55
CA TYR A 274 -16.86 -25.88 0.30
C TYR A 274 -17.48 -27.27 0.42
N HIS A 275 -16.67 -28.31 0.18
CA HIS A 275 -17.05 -29.70 0.38
C HIS A 275 -15.81 -30.56 0.66
N CYS A 276 -16.02 -31.71 1.29
CA CYS A 276 -15.00 -32.74 1.47
C CYS A 276 -15.54 -34.08 0.97
N GLU A 277 -14.75 -34.78 0.18
CA GLU A 277 -15.04 -36.10 -0.34
C GLU A 277 -14.11 -37.12 0.32
N VAL A 278 -14.60 -38.35 0.49
CA VAL A 278 -13.84 -39.46 1.06
C VAL A 278 -13.66 -40.53 -0.02
N ILE A 279 -12.43 -40.70 -0.48
CA ILE A 279 -12.05 -41.79 -1.36
C ILE A 279 -11.64 -42.95 -0.46
N LYS A 280 -12.52 -43.95 -0.34
CA LYS A 280 -12.18 -45.23 0.31
C LYS A 280 -11.23 -45.99 -0.63
N GLY A 281 -10.04 -46.33 -0.15
CA GLY A 281 -9.17 -47.24 -0.88
C GLY A 281 -9.87 -48.58 -1.05
N GLN A 282 -10.40 -48.87 -2.23
CA GLN A 282 -10.59 -50.26 -2.62
C GLN A 282 -9.20 -50.86 -2.70
N GLN A 283 -8.98 -52.00 -2.04
CA GLN A 283 -7.79 -52.83 -2.25
C GLN A 283 -7.68 -53.20 -3.73
N LYS A 284 -7.04 -52.38 -4.56
CA LYS A 284 -6.53 -52.78 -5.87
C LYS A 284 -5.26 -52.00 -6.16
N GLU A 285 -4.18 -52.76 -6.36
CA GLU A 285 -2.90 -52.27 -6.87
C GLU A 285 -3.12 -51.33 -8.05
N PHE A 286 -2.80 -50.04 -7.87
CA PHE A 286 -2.72 -49.12 -8.99
C PHE A 286 -1.38 -49.35 -9.70
N LYS A 287 -1.39 -50.15 -10.77
CA LYS A 287 -0.31 -50.12 -11.77
C LYS A 287 -0.34 -48.76 -12.44
N ILE A 288 0.72 -47.97 -12.23
CA ILE A 288 0.95 -46.69 -12.93
C ILE A 288 1.04 -47.00 -14.44
N PRO A 289 0.19 -46.43 -15.30
CA PRO A 289 0.36 -46.55 -16.73
C PRO A 289 1.68 -45.85 -17.10
N LYS A 290 2.59 -46.58 -17.74
CA LYS A 290 3.81 -46.01 -18.32
C LYS A 290 3.40 -44.86 -19.25
N VAL A 291 3.86 -43.65 -18.92
CA VAL A 291 3.80 -42.50 -19.80
C VAL A 291 4.60 -42.85 -21.06
N ILE A 292 3.93 -42.95 -22.20
CA ILE A 292 4.57 -43.06 -23.51
C ILE A 292 5.10 -41.67 -23.84
N LEU A 293 6.42 -41.50 -23.75
CA LEU A 293 7.11 -40.36 -24.34
C LEU A 293 7.10 -40.56 -25.85
N VAL A 294 6.26 -39.81 -26.55
CA VAL A 294 6.33 -39.68 -28.01
C VAL A 294 7.47 -38.71 -28.33
N LYS A 295 8.40 -39.17 -29.18
CA LYS A 295 9.54 -38.42 -29.71
C LYS A 295 9.09 -37.30 -30.63
#